data_AF-A0A2V8GNA8-F1
#
_entry.id   AF-A0A2V8GNA8-F1
#
_cell.length_a   1.000
_cell.length_b   1.000
_cell.length_c   1.000
_cell.angle_alpha   90.00
_cell.angle_beta   90.00
_cell.angle_gamma   90.00
#
_symmetry.space_group_name_H-M   'P 1'
#
loop_
_entity.id
_entity.type
_entity.pdbx_description
1 polymer ?
#
loop_
_entity_poly.entity_id
_entity_poly.type
_entity_poly.pdbx_seq_one_letter_code
_entity_poly.pdbx_strand_id
1 'polypeptide(L)'
;MGSLHAAALAQCELLQDRFVIMDLCQGDQPISPTLNPIQNFRDNVGTNSLKYGAAYYPWLRTIYEPDVHFRQLSLVTPANVAITNVVIDSLTGDAVLDALPAAVRAADTTVGTVVGAVNVGAMTNPGAITLNRGNVTQLPDHFAGLVDRLRQLPAAAPDADVRQRFSNLLVLPRALALGLRTLDTAAGLPATLTLALTDLRANTDLRATISGLVAYEKNAGVMSAVSAARAVADVATDYASLNTTDWIAPNPNVGAIAASGEVFTGANLRETALNAASALRGFFDPLAAAMLSLFSAGDFLAGEAENQLFARHPVYAAIASQVTRTMVLLPPSGAIAGVYAAVDRTRGVWKAPANVSLADVSGVAVKVNDQIQEDLNVTSTGKSVNAIRAFAGKGCLVWGARTLAGNDNEWRYVPVRRFFNMAEESIEKATEPFVFEPNDRGTWVRVRAMIENFLTVQWRQGALAGKVPAQAFFVKVGLGETMTAQDILEGRMIVEVGMAVVRPA
;
A
#
# COMPACT_ATOMS: atom_id res chain seq x y z
N MET A 1 -8.70 -11.88 -18.71
CA MET A 1 -7.28 -12.21 -18.43
C MET A 1 -6.48 -12.38 -19.72
N GLY A 2 -6.88 -13.19 -20.69
CA GLY A 2 -6.16 -13.33 -21.98
C GLY A 2 -5.84 -12.02 -22.70
N SER A 3 -6.84 -11.17 -22.91
CA SER A 3 -6.67 -9.85 -23.52
C SER A 3 -5.69 -8.93 -22.75
N LEU A 4 -5.67 -9.02 -21.42
CA LEU A 4 -4.74 -8.27 -20.58
C LEU A 4 -3.31 -8.78 -20.76
N HIS A 5 -3.10 -10.11 -20.82
CA HIS A 5 -1.78 -10.68 -21.07
C HIS A 5 -1.23 -10.27 -22.45
N ALA A 6 -2.07 -10.31 -23.49
CA ALA A 6 -1.68 -9.88 -24.83
C ALA A 6 -1.34 -8.39 -24.89
N ALA A 7 -2.13 -7.53 -24.22
CA ALA A 7 -1.84 -6.10 -24.13
C ALA A 7 -0.54 -5.81 -23.36
N ALA A 8 -0.28 -6.53 -22.25
CA ALA A 8 0.94 -6.39 -21.48
C ALA A 8 2.18 -6.80 -22.29
N LEU A 9 2.08 -7.88 -23.07
CA LEU A 9 3.14 -8.30 -23.99
C LEU A 9 3.41 -7.26 -25.09
N ALA A 10 2.34 -6.75 -25.71
CA ALA A 10 2.46 -5.70 -26.72
C ALA A 10 3.10 -4.42 -26.15
N GLN A 11 2.75 -4.04 -24.91
CA GLN A 11 3.39 -2.91 -24.23
C GLN A 11 4.87 -3.16 -23.98
N CYS A 12 5.26 -4.37 -23.59
CA CYS A 12 6.67 -4.71 -23.39
C CYS A 12 7.46 -4.72 -24.70
N GLU A 13 6.84 -5.13 -25.81
CA GLU A 13 7.47 -5.03 -27.13
C GLU A 13 7.57 -3.58 -27.62
N LEU A 14 6.57 -2.75 -27.36
CA LEU A 14 6.58 -1.34 -27.74
C LEU A 14 7.71 -0.57 -27.04
N LEU A 15 7.92 -0.83 -25.74
CA LEU A 15 8.93 -0.13 -24.95
C LEU A 15 10.30 -0.80 -25.01
N GLN A 16 10.37 -2.10 -25.31
CA GLN A 16 11.58 -2.93 -25.41
C GLN A 16 12.42 -3.07 -24.11
N ASP A 17 12.16 -2.25 -23.10
CA ASP A 17 12.84 -2.21 -21.79
C ASP A 17 12.00 -2.85 -20.64
N ARG A 18 10.83 -3.42 -20.96
CA ARG A 18 9.94 -4.10 -19.99
C ARG A 18 9.81 -5.59 -20.26
N PHE A 19 9.51 -6.34 -19.20
CA PHE A 19 9.28 -7.78 -19.26
C PHE A 19 8.11 -8.14 -18.34
N VAL A 20 7.13 -8.87 -18.87
CA VAL A 20 5.93 -9.25 -18.12
C VAL A 20 6.06 -10.63 -17.47
N ILE A 21 5.69 -10.73 -16.20
CA ILE A 21 5.60 -11.98 -15.45
C ILE A 21 4.12 -12.29 -15.28
N MET A 22 3.70 -13.49 -15.67
CA MET A 22 2.30 -13.87 -15.71
C MET A 22 1.99 -15.07 -14.82
N ASP A 23 0.78 -15.03 -14.28
CA ASP A 23 0.15 -16.15 -13.61
C ASP A 23 -0.88 -16.80 -14.51
N LEU A 24 -1.16 -18.07 -14.25
CA LEU A 24 -2.28 -18.75 -14.89
C LEU A 24 -3.56 -18.49 -14.09
N CYS A 25 -4.63 -18.13 -14.79
CA CYS A 25 -5.99 -18.21 -14.25
C CYS A 25 -6.25 -19.62 -13.75
N GLN A 26 -6.84 -19.76 -12.56
CA GLN A 26 -7.12 -21.07 -11.96
C GLN A 26 -5.85 -21.93 -11.83
N GLY A 27 -4.69 -21.28 -11.64
CA GLY A 27 -3.40 -21.94 -11.45
C GLY A 27 -3.30 -22.70 -10.11
N ASP A 28 -4.33 -22.61 -9.27
CA ASP A 28 -4.55 -23.43 -8.09
C ASP A 28 -5.13 -24.82 -8.40
N GLN A 29 -5.64 -25.03 -9.62
CA GLN A 29 -6.32 -26.27 -10.03
C GLN A 29 -5.41 -27.19 -10.85
N PRO A 30 -5.51 -28.52 -10.66
CA PRO A 30 -4.83 -29.49 -11.53
C PRO A 30 -5.51 -29.57 -12.90
N ILE A 31 -4.83 -30.17 -13.87
CA ILE A 31 -5.42 -30.49 -15.17
C ILE A 31 -6.50 -31.57 -14.96
N SER A 32 -7.69 -31.34 -15.50
CA SER A 32 -8.80 -32.29 -15.54
C SER A 32 -9.48 -32.26 -16.93
N PRO A 33 -10.36 -33.23 -17.24
CA PRO A 33 -11.11 -33.24 -18.50
C PRO A 33 -12.00 -32.01 -18.71
N THR A 34 -12.42 -31.34 -17.63
CA THR A 34 -13.30 -30.16 -17.68
C THR A 34 -12.56 -28.84 -17.49
N LEU A 35 -11.33 -28.86 -16.98
CA LEU A 35 -10.53 -27.68 -16.71
C LEU A 35 -9.04 -27.94 -16.97
N ASN A 36 -8.47 -27.22 -17.92
CA ASN A 36 -7.03 -27.22 -18.17
C ASN A 36 -6.49 -25.78 -18.11
N PRO A 37 -6.00 -25.32 -16.93
CA PRO A 37 -5.50 -23.95 -16.75
C PRO A 37 -4.38 -23.58 -17.73
N ILE A 38 -3.53 -24.56 -18.05
CA ILE A 38 -2.36 -24.38 -18.94
C ILE A 38 -2.83 -24.20 -20.38
N GLN A 39 -3.70 -25.08 -20.87
CA GLN A 39 -4.23 -24.95 -22.24
C GLN A 39 -5.07 -23.69 -22.38
N ASN A 40 -5.94 -23.40 -21.41
CA ASN A 40 -6.74 -22.18 -21.38
C ASN A 40 -5.84 -20.93 -21.47
N PHE A 41 -4.73 -20.89 -20.73
CA PHE A 41 -3.76 -19.80 -20.83
C PHE A 41 -3.14 -19.72 -22.24
N ARG A 42 -2.67 -20.84 -22.79
CA ARG A 42 -2.05 -20.91 -24.12
C ARG A 42 -2.99 -20.45 -25.23
N ASP A 43 -4.26 -20.79 -25.16
CA ASP A 43 -5.26 -20.39 -26.15
C ASP A 43 -5.56 -18.88 -26.11
N ASN A 44 -5.37 -18.25 -24.94
CA ASN A 44 -5.82 -16.89 -24.69
C ASN A 44 -4.70 -15.83 -24.62
N VAL A 45 -3.43 -16.23 -24.45
CA VAL A 45 -2.29 -15.28 -24.33
C VAL A 45 -1.88 -14.64 -25.67
N GLY A 46 -2.44 -15.11 -26.80
CA GLY A 46 -2.06 -14.65 -28.14
C GLY A 46 -0.75 -15.29 -28.64
N THR A 47 -0.24 -14.81 -29.78
CA THR A 47 0.95 -15.37 -30.46
C THR A 47 2.05 -14.33 -30.72
N ASN A 48 1.78 -13.06 -30.41
CA ASN A 48 2.71 -11.95 -30.67
C ASN A 48 3.56 -11.66 -29.44
N SER A 49 4.74 -11.07 -29.66
CA SER A 49 5.58 -10.50 -28.60
C SER A 49 6.02 -11.49 -27.50
N LEU A 50 5.90 -12.80 -27.74
CA LEU A 50 6.05 -13.86 -26.73
C LEU A 50 7.41 -13.86 -26.02
N LYS A 51 8.45 -13.31 -26.67
CA LYS A 51 9.79 -13.17 -26.07
C LYS A 51 9.81 -12.27 -24.83
N TYR A 52 8.88 -11.31 -24.72
CA TYR A 52 8.86 -10.31 -23.66
C TYR A 52 8.12 -10.74 -22.39
N GLY A 53 7.71 -12.01 -22.29
CA GLY A 53 7.03 -12.49 -21.08
C GLY A 53 7.38 -13.90 -20.68
N ALA A 54 7.08 -14.24 -19.43
CA ALA A 54 7.17 -15.59 -18.89
C ALA A 54 5.96 -15.87 -17.99
N ALA A 55 5.44 -17.09 -18.07
CA ALA A 55 4.36 -17.56 -17.21
C ALA A 55 4.85 -18.59 -16.21
N TYR A 56 4.22 -18.63 -15.03
CA TYR A 56 4.60 -19.52 -13.93
C TYR A 56 3.39 -20.30 -13.39
N TYR A 57 3.59 -21.59 -13.12
CA TYR A 57 2.57 -22.50 -12.60
C TYR A 57 3.19 -23.49 -11.61
N PRO A 58 2.49 -23.88 -10.54
CA PRO A 58 1.14 -23.46 -10.11
C PRO A 58 1.16 -22.26 -9.14
N TRP A 59 0.00 -21.93 -8.58
CA TRP A 59 -0.11 -21.02 -7.43
C TRP A 59 0.65 -21.53 -6.20
N LEU A 60 1.03 -20.59 -5.33
CA LEU A 60 1.84 -20.82 -4.14
C LEU A 60 0.95 -20.91 -2.90
N ARG A 61 1.29 -21.83 -2.00
CA ARG A 61 0.77 -21.84 -0.63
C ARG A 61 1.77 -21.09 0.24
N THR A 62 1.36 -19.94 0.73
CA THR A 62 2.19 -19.11 1.63
C THR A 62 2.01 -19.52 3.08
N ILE A 63 2.86 -18.96 3.96
CA ILE A 63 2.70 -19.06 5.42
C ILE A 63 2.00 -17.82 6.02
N TYR A 64 1.50 -16.91 5.18
CA TYR A 64 0.80 -15.73 5.66
C TYR A 64 -0.48 -16.11 6.40
N GLU A 65 -0.73 -15.48 7.53
CA GLU A 65 -1.99 -15.63 8.25
C GLU A 65 -2.81 -14.38 7.98
N PRO A 66 -3.90 -14.46 7.19
CA PRO A 66 -4.76 -13.31 6.97
C PRO A 66 -5.43 -12.94 8.29
N ASP A 67 -5.44 -11.66 8.60
CA ASP A 67 -6.21 -11.13 9.72
C ASP A 67 -7.71 -11.16 9.34
N VAL A 68 -8.46 -12.09 9.94
CA VAL A 68 -9.88 -12.29 9.65
C VAL A 68 -10.71 -11.69 10.77
N HIS A 69 -11.23 -10.49 10.54
CA HIS A 69 -12.18 -9.90 11.48
C HIS A 69 -13.62 -10.22 11.13
N PHE A 70 -14.44 -10.46 12.15
CA PHE A 70 -15.88 -10.64 12.05
C PHE A 70 -16.55 -9.49 11.29
N ARG A 71 -16.13 -8.24 11.54
CA ARG A 71 -16.65 -7.04 10.85
C ARG A 71 -16.38 -7.01 9.34
N GLN A 72 -15.42 -7.80 8.86
CA GLN A 72 -15.09 -7.92 7.44
C GLN A 72 -15.86 -9.07 6.77
N LEU A 73 -16.52 -9.93 7.56
CA LEU A 73 -17.30 -11.05 7.03
C LEU A 73 -18.65 -10.56 6.51
N SER A 74 -18.92 -10.85 5.23
CA SER A 74 -20.24 -10.71 4.63
C SER A 74 -20.83 -12.08 4.40
N LEU A 75 -21.85 -12.45 5.19
CA LEU A 75 -22.51 -13.75 5.09
C LEU A 75 -23.70 -13.62 4.13
N VAL A 76 -23.64 -14.35 3.02
CA VAL A 76 -24.64 -14.32 1.95
C VAL A 76 -25.11 -15.72 1.56
N THR A 77 -26.30 -15.84 1.01
CA THR A 77 -26.79 -17.06 0.36
C THR A 77 -26.06 -17.30 -0.97
N PRO A 78 -26.19 -18.49 -1.60
CA PRO A 78 -25.64 -18.74 -2.94
C PRO A 78 -26.16 -17.79 -4.03
N ALA A 79 -27.30 -17.12 -3.78
CA ALA A 79 -27.85 -16.09 -4.65
C ALA A 79 -27.31 -14.67 -4.33
N ASN A 80 -26.25 -14.56 -3.52
CA ASN A 80 -25.64 -13.31 -3.04
C ASN A 80 -26.60 -12.41 -2.23
N VAL A 81 -27.58 -13.00 -1.54
CA VAL A 81 -28.49 -12.26 -0.65
C VAL A 81 -27.95 -12.29 0.78
N ALA A 82 -27.84 -11.13 1.44
CA ALA A 82 -27.35 -11.03 2.82
C ALA A 82 -28.18 -11.87 3.80
N ILE A 83 -27.50 -12.64 4.64
CA ILE A 83 -28.11 -13.40 5.73
C ILE A 83 -28.38 -12.44 6.89
N THR A 84 -29.59 -12.50 7.46
CA THR A 84 -29.99 -11.59 8.54
C THR A 84 -29.33 -11.95 9.87
N ASN A 85 -29.17 -10.95 10.75
CA ASN A 85 -28.63 -11.18 12.09
C ASN A 85 -29.45 -12.20 12.90
N VAL A 86 -30.76 -12.27 12.69
CA VAL A 86 -31.63 -13.26 13.34
C VAL A 86 -31.19 -14.69 13.03
N VAL A 87 -30.78 -14.95 11.79
CA VAL A 87 -30.28 -16.27 11.37
C VAL A 87 -28.85 -16.49 11.85
N ILE A 88 -28.01 -15.45 11.77
CA ILE A 88 -26.62 -15.50 12.26
C ILE A 88 -26.54 -15.80 13.77
N ASP A 89 -27.49 -15.29 14.54
CA ASP A 89 -27.55 -15.46 16.00
C ASP A 89 -28.33 -16.73 16.40
N SER A 90 -28.46 -17.72 15.51
CA SER A 90 -29.16 -18.99 15.78
C SER A 90 -28.60 -20.18 14.98
N LEU A 91 -27.30 -20.12 14.64
CA LEU A 91 -26.67 -21.09 13.74
C LEU A 91 -26.47 -22.48 14.34
N THR A 92 -26.36 -22.59 15.67
CA THR A 92 -26.08 -23.85 16.36
C THR A 92 -27.24 -24.36 17.20
N GLY A 93 -28.16 -23.47 17.58
CA GLY A 93 -29.22 -23.74 18.56
C GLY A 93 -28.75 -23.71 20.01
N ASP A 94 -27.46 -23.48 20.27
CA ASP A 94 -26.89 -23.32 21.61
C ASP A 94 -26.90 -21.84 21.99
N ALA A 95 -27.68 -21.47 23.00
CA ALA A 95 -27.86 -20.09 23.41
C ALA A 95 -26.56 -19.39 23.86
N VAL A 96 -25.56 -20.14 24.37
CA VAL A 96 -24.27 -19.57 24.80
C VAL A 96 -23.39 -19.28 23.59
N LEU A 97 -23.32 -20.21 22.64
CA LEU A 97 -22.52 -20.03 21.41
C LEU A 97 -23.16 -18.99 20.49
N ASP A 98 -24.47 -19.06 20.28
CA ASP A 98 -25.22 -18.20 19.38
C ASP A 98 -25.36 -16.75 19.89
N ALA A 99 -25.02 -16.49 21.17
CA ALA A 99 -24.92 -15.12 21.71
C ALA A 99 -23.60 -14.41 21.32
N LEU A 100 -22.56 -15.15 20.92
CA LEU A 100 -21.23 -14.59 20.62
C LEU A 100 -21.23 -13.61 19.43
N PRO A 101 -21.89 -13.87 18.28
CA PRO A 101 -21.94 -12.93 17.16
C PRO A 101 -22.55 -11.58 17.56
N ALA A 102 -23.62 -11.59 18.35
CA ALA A 102 -24.24 -10.38 18.86
C ALA A 102 -23.32 -9.62 19.82
N ALA A 103 -22.57 -10.32 20.67
CA ALA A 103 -21.58 -9.72 21.56
C ALA A 103 -20.46 -9.01 20.78
N VAL A 104 -19.94 -9.62 19.70
CA VAL A 104 -18.94 -8.97 18.84
C VAL A 104 -19.50 -7.70 18.20
N ARG A 105 -20.72 -7.74 17.64
CA ARG A 105 -21.36 -6.55 17.06
C ARG A 105 -21.57 -5.43 18.08
N ALA A 106 -21.93 -5.78 19.31
CA ALA A 106 -22.08 -4.80 20.40
C ALA A 106 -20.73 -4.17 20.78
N ALA A 107 -19.67 -4.97 20.85
CA ALA A 107 -18.32 -4.48 21.13
C ALA A 107 -17.79 -3.57 19.99
N ASP A 108 -18.00 -3.96 18.73
CA ASP A 108 -17.68 -3.12 17.57
C ASP A 108 -18.48 -1.80 17.55
N THR A 109 -19.76 -1.85 17.93
CA THR A 109 -20.59 -0.65 18.07
C THR A 109 -20.05 0.29 19.16
N THR A 110 -19.49 -0.26 20.24
CA THR A 110 -18.82 0.52 21.28
C THR A 110 -17.61 1.26 20.71
N VAL A 111 -16.75 0.58 19.93
CA VAL A 111 -15.61 1.23 19.25
C VAL A 111 -16.09 2.35 18.33
N GLY A 112 -17.13 2.10 17.54
CA GLY A 112 -17.76 3.10 16.68
C GLY A 112 -18.28 4.31 17.46
N THR A 113 -18.84 4.10 18.65
CA THR A 113 -19.33 5.17 19.54
C THR A 113 -18.18 6.02 20.07
N VAL A 114 -17.06 5.40 20.49
CA VAL A 114 -15.86 6.13 20.95
C VAL A 114 -15.25 6.97 19.83
N VAL A 115 -15.09 6.41 18.63
CA VAL A 115 -14.57 7.15 17.48
C VAL A 115 -15.52 8.26 17.07
N GLY A 116 -16.82 7.97 17.00
CA GLY A 116 -17.87 8.92 16.60
C GLY A 116 -18.08 10.06 17.61
N ALA A 117 -17.65 9.90 18.86
CA ALA A 117 -17.70 10.97 19.85
C ALA A 117 -16.74 12.14 19.51
N VAL A 118 -15.65 11.88 18.78
CA VAL A 118 -14.75 12.92 18.28
C VAL A 118 -15.34 13.53 17.01
N ASN A 119 -16.29 14.44 17.17
CA ASN A 119 -17.01 15.05 16.05
C ASN A 119 -16.19 16.16 15.37
N VAL A 120 -15.53 15.79 14.27
CA VAL A 120 -14.79 16.72 13.38
C VAL A 120 -15.61 17.24 12.21
N GLY A 121 -16.93 17.02 12.19
CA GLY A 121 -17.81 17.36 11.07
C GLY A 121 -17.93 18.87 10.76
N ALA A 122 -17.50 19.72 11.69
CA ALA A 122 -17.43 21.16 11.49
C ALA A 122 -16.22 21.60 10.62
N MET A 123 -15.27 20.70 10.33
CA MET A 123 -14.16 21.01 9.44
C MET A 123 -14.63 21.13 7.98
N THR A 124 -14.10 22.13 7.27
CA THR A 124 -14.41 22.37 5.85
C THR A 124 -13.14 22.35 5.00
N ASN A 125 -13.28 22.09 3.69
CA ASN A 125 -12.11 22.07 2.82
C ASN A 125 -11.51 23.48 2.63
N PRO A 126 -10.18 23.60 2.42
CA PRO A 126 -9.20 22.50 2.31
C PRO A 126 -8.77 21.94 3.67
N GLY A 127 -8.52 20.62 3.70
CA GLY A 127 -7.88 19.96 4.84
C GLY A 127 -8.84 19.48 5.93
N ALA A 128 -10.12 19.32 5.62
CA ALA A 128 -11.03 18.55 6.48
C ALA A 128 -10.54 17.10 6.59
N ILE A 129 -10.72 16.50 7.76
CA ILE A 129 -10.38 15.09 8.02
C ILE A 129 -11.64 14.31 8.37
N THR A 130 -11.59 13.00 8.16
CA THR A 130 -12.62 12.06 8.61
C THR A 130 -11.96 11.04 9.53
N LEU A 131 -12.51 10.87 10.72
CA LEU A 131 -12.04 9.87 11.69
C LEU A 131 -12.83 8.56 11.53
N ASN A 132 -12.11 7.44 11.60
CA ASN A 132 -12.65 6.09 11.60
C ASN A 132 -11.75 5.18 12.45
N ARG A 133 -12.20 3.95 12.72
CA ARG A 133 -11.43 2.97 13.53
C ARG A 133 -10.00 2.76 13.03
N GLY A 134 -9.76 2.82 11.72
CA GLY A 134 -8.45 2.57 11.11
C GLY A 134 -7.46 3.74 11.20
N ASN A 135 -7.91 4.96 11.51
CA ASN A 135 -7.03 6.14 11.55
C ASN A 135 -7.11 6.96 12.84
N VAL A 136 -7.97 6.60 13.79
CA VAL A 136 -8.11 7.34 15.06
C VAL A 136 -6.84 7.24 15.93
N THR A 137 -6.09 6.14 15.83
CA THR A 137 -4.79 5.99 16.51
C THR A 137 -3.74 6.99 15.99
N GLN A 138 -3.96 7.56 14.80
CA GLN A 138 -3.09 8.53 14.16
C GLN A 138 -3.50 9.98 14.48
N LEU A 139 -4.28 10.23 15.54
CA LEU A 139 -4.65 11.58 15.98
C LEU A 139 -3.46 12.56 16.03
N PRO A 140 -2.28 12.19 16.58
CA PRO A 140 -1.11 13.08 16.57
C PRO A 140 -0.63 13.46 15.16
N ASP A 141 -0.68 12.53 14.20
CA ASP A 141 -0.30 12.77 12.82
C ASP A 141 -1.32 13.67 12.11
N HIS A 142 -2.62 13.47 12.37
CA HIS A 142 -3.68 14.35 11.87
C HIS A 142 -3.50 15.78 12.36
N PHE A 143 -3.20 15.95 13.65
CA PHE A 143 -2.92 17.27 14.22
C PHE A 143 -1.68 17.90 13.59
N ALA A 144 -0.57 17.15 13.49
CA ALA A 144 0.66 17.63 12.84
C ALA A 144 0.40 18.05 11.39
N GLY A 145 -0.34 17.25 10.62
CA GLY A 145 -0.72 17.56 9.25
C GLY A 145 -1.59 18.82 9.12
N LEU A 146 -2.49 19.09 10.08
CA LEU A 146 -3.27 20.33 10.13
C LEU A 146 -2.38 21.55 10.42
N VAL A 147 -1.41 21.42 11.31
CA VAL A 147 -0.42 22.48 11.58
C VAL A 147 0.46 22.73 10.36
N ASP A 148 0.95 21.69 9.70
CA ASP A 148 1.81 21.82 8.52
C ASP A 148 1.07 22.48 7.35
N ARG A 149 -0.22 22.16 7.16
CA ARG A 149 -1.08 22.85 6.19
C ARG A 149 -1.20 24.35 6.46
N LEU A 150 -1.18 24.78 7.72
CA LEU A 150 -1.18 26.20 8.09
C LEU A 150 0.20 26.84 7.83
N ARG A 151 1.29 26.13 8.17
CA ARG A 151 2.67 26.58 7.95
C ARG A 151 3.00 26.77 6.47
N GLN A 152 2.53 25.87 5.62
CA GLN A 152 2.78 25.85 4.18
C GLN A 152 2.03 26.94 3.41
N LEU A 153 1.15 27.71 4.05
CA LEU A 153 0.55 28.89 3.40
C LEU A 153 1.64 29.89 3.01
N PRO A 154 1.55 30.51 1.81
CA PRO A 154 2.47 31.57 1.42
C PRO A 154 2.35 32.79 2.35
N ALA A 155 3.40 33.62 2.40
CA ALA A 155 3.41 34.81 3.26
C ALA A 155 2.26 35.79 2.95
N ALA A 156 1.81 35.85 1.69
CA ALA A 156 0.70 36.68 1.22
C ALA A 156 -0.63 35.89 1.07
N ALA A 157 -0.83 34.82 1.84
CA ALA A 157 -2.07 34.06 1.81
C ALA A 157 -3.29 34.92 2.20
N PRO A 158 -4.45 34.78 1.53
CA PRO A 158 -5.68 35.46 1.92
C PRO A 158 -6.10 35.10 3.35
N ASP A 159 -6.62 36.08 4.10
CA ASP A 159 -7.10 35.87 5.46
C ASP A 159 -8.14 34.76 5.58
N ALA A 160 -8.98 34.59 4.55
CA ALA A 160 -9.97 33.50 4.50
C ALA A 160 -9.31 32.12 4.54
N ASP A 161 -8.19 31.92 3.84
CA ASP A 161 -7.47 30.65 3.83
C ASP A 161 -6.76 30.36 5.16
N VAL A 162 -6.20 31.41 5.78
CA VAL A 162 -5.60 31.33 7.12
C VAL A 162 -6.66 30.91 8.13
N ARG A 163 -7.80 31.61 8.14
CA ARG A 163 -8.92 31.34 9.04
C ARG A 163 -9.48 29.94 8.85
N GLN A 164 -9.65 29.50 7.61
CA GLN A 164 -10.17 28.17 7.31
C GLN A 164 -9.25 27.06 7.88
N ARG A 165 -7.94 27.16 7.66
CA ARG A 165 -6.98 26.14 8.13
C ARG A 165 -6.81 26.17 9.64
N PHE A 166 -6.76 27.35 10.24
CA PHE A 166 -6.70 27.48 11.69
C PHE A 166 -7.99 26.99 12.36
N SER A 167 -9.15 27.26 11.77
CA SER A 167 -10.44 26.74 12.26
C SER A 167 -10.47 25.22 12.24
N ASN A 168 -10.02 24.57 11.16
CA ASN A 168 -9.92 23.11 11.11
C ASN A 168 -8.96 22.57 12.19
N LEU A 169 -7.81 23.23 12.39
CA LEU A 169 -6.87 22.85 13.44
C LEU A 169 -7.53 22.92 14.84
N LEU A 170 -8.32 23.96 15.10
CA LEU A 170 -8.97 24.19 16.39
C LEU A 170 -10.12 23.22 16.67
N VAL A 171 -10.87 22.83 15.62
CA VAL A 171 -11.97 21.87 15.74
C VAL A 171 -11.51 20.56 16.37
N LEU A 172 -10.29 20.09 16.10
CA LEU A 172 -9.84 18.79 16.57
C LEU A 172 -9.68 18.72 18.11
N PRO A 173 -8.89 19.57 18.78
CA PRO A 173 -8.81 19.60 20.25
C PRO A 173 -10.18 19.84 20.91
N ARG A 174 -11.01 20.70 20.32
CA ARG A 174 -12.38 20.91 20.81
C ARG A 174 -13.21 19.63 20.74
N ALA A 175 -13.20 18.95 19.59
CA ALA A 175 -13.92 17.71 19.39
C ALA A 175 -13.49 16.61 20.38
N LEU A 176 -12.21 16.57 20.76
CA LEU A 176 -11.72 15.65 21.78
C LEU A 176 -12.28 15.98 23.17
N ALA A 177 -12.23 17.26 23.58
CA ALA A 177 -12.78 17.70 24.86
C ALA A 177 -14.30 17.45 24.97
N LEU A 178 -15.05 17.79 23.92
CA LEU A 178 -16.50 17.55 23.87
C LEU A 178 -16.84 16.06 23.72
N GLY A 179 -15.98 15.29 23.05
CA GLY A 179 -16.14 13.84 22.88
C GLY A 179 -16.10 13.08 24.21
N LEU A 180 -15.24 13.49 25.15
CA LEU A 180 -15.22 12.94 26.51
C LEU A 180 -16.56 13.13 27.21
N ARG A 181 -17.17 14.32 27.10
CA ARG A 181 -18.50 14.59 27.64
C ARG A 181 -19.59 13.78 26.94
N THR A 182 -19.54 13.68 25.61
CA THR A 182 -20.48 12.86 24.85
C THR A 182 -20.46 11.42 25.32
N LEU A 183 -19.27 10.84 25.52
CA LEU A 183 -19.10 9.47 26.02
C LEU A 183 -19.58 9.29 27.46
N ASP A 184 -19.33 10.26 28.33
CA ASP A 184 -19.81 10.26 29.72
C ASP A 184 -21.35 10.20 29.83
N THR A 185 -22.07 10.58 28.77
CA THR A 185 -23.54 10.48 28.68
C THR A 185 -24.04 9.38 27.76
N ALA A 186 -23.14 8.61 27.14
CA ALA A 186 -23.52 7.58 26.19
C ALA A 186 -24.16 6.38 26.90
N ALA A 187 -25.31 5.92 26.38
CA ALA A 187 -25.96 4.72 26.87
C ALA A 187 -25.26 3.46 26.33
N GLY A 188 -25.27 2.38 27.12
CA GLY A 188 -24.80 1.07 26.67
C GLY A 188 -23.29 0.90 26.59
N LEU A 189 -22.50 1.82 27.17
CA LEU A 189 -21.06 1.60 27.29
C LEU A 189 -20.75 0.43 28.24
N PRO A 190 -19.75 -0.41 27.92
CA PRO A 190 -19.27 -1.44 28.83
C PRO A 190 -18.79 -0.85 30.15
N ALA A 191 -18.98 -1.59 31.26
CA ALA A 191 -18.61 -1.14 32.61
C ALA A 191 -17.15 -0.67 32.71
N THR A 192 -16.22 -1.34 32.02
CA THR A 192 -14.80 -0.96 31.96
C THR A 192 -14.59 0.44 31.37
N LEU A 193 -15.32 0.80 30.30
CA LEU A 193 -15.23 2.15 29.72
C LEU A 193 -15.90 3.19 30.62
N THR A 194 -17.03 2.85 31.23
CA THR A 194 -17.70 3.74 32.20
C THR A 194 -16.81 4.05 33.40
N LEU A 195 -16.04 3.07 33.89
CA LEU A 195 -15.06 3.27 34.95
C LEU A 195 -13.90 4.16 34.47
N ALA A 196 -13.33 3.88 33.30
CA ALA A 196 -12.27 4.71 32.72
C ALA A 196 -12.71 6.17 32.52
N LEU A 197 -13.95 6.40 32.06
CA LEU A 197 -14.54 7.73 31.97
C LEU A 197 -14.69 8.40 33.32
N THR A 198 -15.04 7.64 34.37
CA THR A 198 -15.13 8.16 35.74
C THR A 198 -13.75 8.63 36.24
N ASP A 199 -12.70 7.85 35.97
CA ASP A 199 -11.32 8.19 36.35
C ASP A 199 -10.80 9.40 35.57
N LEU A 200 -11.02 9.45 34.25
CA LEU A 200 -10.69 10.61 33.41
C LEU A 200 -11.44 11.85 33.87
N ARG A 201 -12.73 11.71 34.20
CA ARG A 201 -13.53 12.80 34.74
C ARG A 201 -12.99 13.25 36.08
N ALA A 202 -12.40 12.39 36.92
CA ALA A 202 -11.80 12.75 38.21
C ALA A 202 -10.40 13.39 38.09
N ASN A 203 -9.72 13.24 36.93
CA ASN A 203 -8.38 13.75 36.71
C ASN A 203 -8.35 15.29 36.66
N THR A 204 -7.70 15.90 37.66
CA THR A 204 -7.61 17.36 37.80
C THR A 204 -6.83 18.04 36.69
N ASP A 205 -5.78 17.40 36.18
CA ASP A 205 -4.96 17.95 35.10
C ASP A 205 -5.76 17.98 33.80
N LEU A 206 -6.53 16.92 33.52
CA LEU A 206 -7.39 16.87 32.33
C LEU A 206 -8.52 17.92 32.39
N ARG A 207 -9.13 18.12 33.57
CA ARG A 207 -10.12 19.21 33.79
C ARG A 207 -9.49 20.58 33.56
N ALA A 208 -8.26 20.78 34.04
CA ALA A 208 -7.49 22.00 33.83
C ALA A 208 -7.14 22.19 32.34
N THR A 209 -6.80 21.12 31.62
CA THR A 209 -6.58 21.15 30.16
C THR A 209 -7.84 21.57 29.41
N ILE A 210 -9.01 21.00 29.74
CA ILE A 210 -10.29 21.37 29.09
C ILE A 210 -10.63 22.83 29.39
N SER A 211 -10.53 23.25 30.65
CA SER A 211 -10.79 24.63 31.06
C SER A 211 -9.78 25.61 30.41
N GLY A 212 -8.53 25.21 30.28
CA GLY A 212 -7.47 25.95 29.62
C GLY A 212 -7.70 26.08 28.11
N LEU A 213 -8.20 25.03 27.45
CA LEU A 213 -8.60 25.09 26.05
C LEU A 213 -9.74 26.09 25.84
N VAL A 214 -10.75 26.10 26.72
CA VAL A 214 -11.82 27.11 26.69
C VAL A 214 -11.24 28.52 26.87
N ALA A 215 -10.35 28.73 27.84
CA ALA A 215 -9.70 30.02 28.07
C ALA A 215 -8.87 30.46 26.85
N TYR A 216 -8.13 29.53 26.24
CA TYR A 216 -7.37 29.73 25.02
C TYR A 216 -8.29 30.15 23.86
N GLU A 217 -9.41 29.47 23.65
CA GLU A 217 -10.37 29.79 22.60
C GLU A 217 -11.04 31.16 22.76
N LYS A 218 -11.19 31.64 24.01
CA LYS A 218 -11.70 32.98 24.33
C LYS A 218 -10.66 34.09 24.15
N ASN A 219 -9.40 33.77 23.91
CA ASN A 219 -8.37 34.78 23.68
C ASN A 219 -8.66 35.57 22.38
N ALA A 220 -8.48 36.89 22.42
CA ALA A 220 -8.81 37.75 21.29
C ALA A 220 -8.02 37.41 20.01
N GLY A 221 -6.73 37.05 20.15
CA GLY A 221 -5.90 36.61 19.03
C GLY A 221 -6.42 35.31 18.40
N VAL A 222 -6.76 34.32 19.24
CA VAL A 222 -7.32 33.03 18.78
C VAL A 222 -8.68 33.23 18.10
N MET A 223 -9.59 34.01 18.70
CA MET A 223 -10.89 34.30 18.09
C MET A 223 -10.74 35.00 16.74
N SER A 224 -9.85 35.99 16.64
CA SER A 224 -9.59 36.71 15.38
C SER A 224 -9.01 35.80 14.27
N ALA A 225 -8.21 34.80 14.66
CA ALA A 225 -7.64 33.78 13.78
C ALA A 225 -8.69 32.76 13.28
N VAL A 226 -9.83 32.64 13.95
CA VAL A 226 -10.98 31.84 13.49
C VAL A 226 -11.93 32.68 12.65
N SER A 227 -12.37 33.84 13.15
CA SER A 227 -13.24 34.77 12.43
C SER A 227 -13.18 36.17 13.05
N ALA A 228 -13.23 37.21 12.20
CA ALA A 228 -13.27 38.61 12.66
C ALA A 228 -14.51 38.94 13.51
N ALA A 229 -15.59 38.19 13.36
CA ALA A 229 -16.84 38.40 14.09
C ALA A 229 -16.98 37.51 15.34
N ARG A 230 -16.02 36.61 15.60
CA ARG A 230 -16.13 35.64 16.70
C ARG A 230 -16.01 36.34 18.04
N ALA A 231 -16.96 36.05 18.93
CA ALA A 231 -17.04 36.61 20.26
C ALA A 231 -16.92 35.52 21.34
N VAL A 232 -16.66 35.95 22.58
CA VAL A 232 -16.57 35.06 23.75
C VAL A 232 -17.86 34.26 23.95
N ALA A 233 -19.02 34.81 23.57
CA ALA A 233 -20.31 34.13 23.64
C ALA A 233 -20.42 32.93 22.67
N ASP A 234 -19.76 33.01 21.50
CA ASP A 234 -19.73 31.90 20.54
C ASP A 234 -18.92 30.73 21.13
N VAL A 235 -17.78 31.02 21.76
CA VAL A 235 -16.99 30.01 22.48
C VAL A 235 -17.81 29.41 23.62
N ALA A 236 -18.56 30.22 24.37
CA ALA A 236 -19.43 29.71 25.43
C ALA A 236 -20.51 28.76 24.90
N THR A 237 -21.01 29.02 23.70
CA THR A 237 -21.99 28.18 22.99
C THR A 237 -21.36 26.86 22.53
N ASP A 238 -20.16 26.93 21.94
CA ASP A 238 -19.43 25.75 21.45
C ASP A 238 -19.17 24.71 22.56
N TYR A 239 -18.98 25.17 23.81
CA TYR A 239 -18.70 24.31 24.97
C TYR A 239 -19.88 24.14 25.93
N ALA A 240 -21.09 24.55 25.56
CA ALA A 240 -22.24 24.61 26.48
C ALA A 240 -22.59 23.26 27.14
N SER A 241 -22.28 22.13 26.49
CA SER A 241 -22.51 20.78 27.02
C SER A 241 -21.66 20.43 28.25
N LEU A 242 -20.61 21.22 28.55
CA LEU A 242 -19.76 21.08 29.72
C LEU A 242 -20.30 21.82 30.95
N ASN A 243 -21.29 22.71 30.78
CA ASN A 243 -21.86 23.45 31.91
C ASN A 243 -22.42 22.50 32.96
N THR A 244 -22.20 22.80 34.24
CA THR A 244 -22.63 21.98 35.38
C THR A 244 -22.02 20.58 35.44
N THR A 245 -20.94 20.32 34.70
CA THR A 245 -20.24 19.04 34.71
C THR A 245 -18.90 19.14 35.43
N ASP A 246 -18.44 18.00 35.95
CA ASP A 246 -17.12 17.88 36.57
C ASP A 246 -15.95 18.12 35.61
N TRP A 247 -16.17 18.01 34.29
CA TRP A 247 -15.14 18.18 33.26
C TRP A 247 -14.50 19.57 33.24
N ILE A 248 -15.17 20.57 33.81
CA ILE A 248 -14.65 21.95 33.94
C ILE A 248 -14.59 22.43 35.40
N ALA A 249 -14.80 21.54 36.37
CA ALA A 249 -14.68 21.89 37.79
C ALA A 249 -13.27 22.44 38.10
N PRO A 250 -13.15 23.48 38.95
CA PRO A 250 -14.19 24.03 39.83
C PRO A 250 -15.12 25.07 39.16
N ASN A 251 -14.99 25.33 37.86
CA ASN A 251 -15.84 26.30 37.18
C ASN A 251 -17.27 25.74 37.04
N PRO A 252 -18.31 26.47 37.50
CA PRO A 252 -19.69 25.99 37.43
C PRO A 252 -20.24 25.99 36.00
N ASN A 253 -19.71 26.85 35.14
CA ASN A 253 -20.09 26.97 33.73
C ASN A 253 -18.93 27.55 32.93
N VAL A 254 -19.00 27.38 31.60
CA VAL A 254 -18.02 27.89 30.65
C VAL A 254 -17.90 29.41 30.73
N GLY A 255 -18.98 30.13 31.06
CA GLY A 255 -18.97 31.59 31.23
C GLY A 255 -18.02 32.08 32.33
N ALA A 256 -17.84 31.30 33.40
CA ALA A 256 -16.96 31.63 34.52
C ALA A 256 -15.46 31.51 34.18
N ILE A 257 -15.11 30.83 33.08
CA ILE A 257 -13.72 30.67 32.64
C ILE A 257 -13.26 31.96 31.94
N ALA A 258 -12.27 32.64 32.51
CA ALA A 258 -11.69 33.85 31.89
C ALA A 258 -10.94 33.54 30.60
N ALA A 259 -10.80 34.53 29.71
CA ALA A 259 -9.94 34.41 28.53
C ALA A 259 -8.47 34.29 28.95
N SER A 260 -7.69 33.49 28.21
CA SER A 260 -6.25 33.37 28.43
C SER A 260 -5.56 34.72 28.22
N GLY A 261 -4.63 35.07 29.13
CA GLY A 261 -3.81 36.28 29.06
C GLY A 261 -2.59 36.17 28.13
N GLU A 262 -2.36 35.00 27.54
CA GLU A 262 -1.25 34.77 26.59
C GLU A 262 -1.37 35.66 25.35
N VAL A 263 -0.23 36.11 24.83
CA VAL A 263 -0.17 37.00 23.66
C VAL A 263 0.12 36.17 22.41
N PHE A 264 -0.91 35.94 21.59
CA PHE A 264 -0.77 35.23 20.31
C PHE A 264 -0.67 36.15 19.09
N THR A 265 -0.96 37.44 19.23
CA THR A 265 -0.96 38.40 18.12
C THR A 265 0.43 38.56 17.49
N GLY A 266 0.51 38.50 16.16
CA GLY A 266 1.71 38.75 15.36
C GLY A 266 1.55 39.95 14.41
N ALA A 267 2.49 40.14 13.49
CA ALA A 267 2.48 41.22 12.51
C ALA A 267 1.34 41.10 11.48
N ASN A 268 0.80 39.90 11.30
CA ASN A 268 -0.35 39.62 10.44
C ASN A 268 -1.18 38.44 10.98
N LEU A 269 -2.30 38.14 10.32
CA LEU A 269 -3.20 37.07 10.73
C LEU A 269 -2.54 35.68 10.68
N ARG A 270 -1.70 35.43 9.68
CA ARG A 270 -0.97 34.15 9.53
C ARG A 270 -0.02 33.93 10.70
N GLU A 271 0.75 34.94 11.09
CA GLU A 271 1.63 34.86 12.26
C GLU A 271 0.84 34.68 13.56
N THR A 272 -0.29 35.40 13.70
CA THR A 272 -1.20 35.23 14.84
C THR A 272 -1.71 33.78 14.94
N ALA A 273 -2.14 33.20 13.81
CA ALA A 273 -2.61 31.82 13.74
C ALA A 273 -1.49 30.80 14.04
N LEU A 274 -0.25 31.06 13.59
CA LEU A 274 0.89 30.17 13.85
C LEU A 274 1.33 30.19 15.31
N ASN A 275 1.36 31.37 15.94
CA ASN A 275 1.65 31.50 17.38
C ASN A 275 0.60 30.75 18.20
N ALA A 276 -0.69 30.96 17.90
CA ALA A 276 -1.80 30.25 18.52
C ALA A 276 -1.69 28.73 18.32
N ALA A 277 -1.42 28.27 17.09
CA ALA A 277 -1.27 26.85 16.77
C ALA A 277 -0.15 26.16 17.56
N SER A 278 0.94 26.87 17.87
CA SER A 278 2.05 26.33 18.66
C SER A 278 1.64 25.99 20.09
N ALA A 279 0.85 26.86 20.74
CA ALA A 279 0.35 26.65 22.10
C ALA A 279 -0.76 25.59 22.15
N LEU A 280 -1.55 25.46 21.09
CA LEU A 280 -2.66 24.52 21.01
C LEU A 280 -2.26 23.06 21.25
N ARG A 281 -1.00 22.70 20.93
CA ARG A 281 -0.48 21.36 21.14
C ARG A 281 -0.53 20.92 22.62
N GLY A 282 -0.27 21.85 23.54
CA GLY A 282 -0.32 21.57 24.98
C GLY A 282 -1.72 21.19 25.47
N PHE A 283 -2.76 21.59 24.77
CA PHE A 283 -4.14 21.15 25.04
C PHE A 283 -4.50 19.88 24.28
N PHE A 284 -4.01 19.75 23.05
CA PHE A 284 -4.28 18.59 22.21
C PHE A 284 -3.72 17.30 22.79
N ASP A 285 -2.43 17.27 23.20
CA ASP A 285 -1.75 16.02 23.57
C ASP A 285 -2.44 15.29 24.75
N PRO A 286 -2.82 15.94 25.87
CA PRO A 286 -3.53 15.26 26.97
C PRO A 286 -4.94 14.80 26.58
N LEU A 287 -5.66 15.58 25.77
CA LEU A 287 -7.00 15.24 25.29
C LEU A 287 -6.97 14.05 24.33
N ALA A 288 -6.00 14.03 23.43
CA ALA A 288 -5.77 12.93 22.51
C ALA A 288 -5.40 11.66 23.27
N ALA A 289 -4.51 11.75 24.26
CA ALA A 289 -4.13 10.62 25.11
C ALA A 289 -5.35 10.04 25.86
N ALA A 290 -6.20 10.89 26.44
CA ALA A 290 -7.43 10.45 27.10
C ALA A 290 -8.37 9.70 26.13
N MET A 291 -8.65 10.28 24.96
CA MET A 291 -9.51 9.62 23.95
C MET A 291 -8.90 8.34 23.39
N LEU A 292 -7.57 8.30 23.17
CA LEU A 292 -6.87 7.10 22.72
C LEU A 292 -6.91 5.99 23.77
N SER A 293 -6.84 6.29 25.07
CA SER A 293 -7.00 5.29 26.12
C SER A 293 -8.38 4.63 26.10
N LEU A 294 -9.44 5.42 25.87
CA LEU A 294 -10.81 4.92 25.74
C LEU A 294 -10.98 4.09 24.47
N PHE A 295 -10.39 4.54 23.36
CA PHE A 295 -10.38 3.80 22.11
C PHE A 295 -9.67 2.45 22.26
N SER A 296 -8.47 2.43 22.83
CA SER A 296 -7.71 1.20 23.07
C SER A 296 -8.45 0.22 23.97
N ALA A 297 -9.13 0.71 25.01
CA ALA A 297 -9.97 -0.14 25.87
C ALA A 297 -11.17 -0.74 25.09
N GLY A 298 -11.85 0.07 24.27
CA GLY A 298 -12.95 -0.41 23.42
C GLY A 298 -12.48 -1.42 22.38
N ASP A 299 -11.36 -1.14 21.71
CA ASP A 299 -10.78 -1.99 20.67
C ASP A 299 -10.30 -3.32 21.23
N PHE A 300 -9.71 -3.32 22.43
CA PHE A 300 -9.36 -4.54 23.17
C PHE A 300 -10.57 -5.40 23.46
N LEU A 301 -11.67 -4.82 23.96
CA LEU A 301 -12.91 -5.56 24.23
C LEU A 301 -13.53 -6.14 22.96
N ALA A 302 -13.46 -5.41 21.84
CA ALA A 302 -13.90 -5.91 20.54
C ALA A 302 -13.04 -7.09 20.06
N GLY A 303 -11.71 -6.99 20.20
CA GLY A 303 -10.79 -8.07 19.89
C GLY A 303 -11.03 -9.30 20.76
N GLU A 304 -11.26 -9.14 22.06
CA GLU A 304 -11.57 -10.25 22.96
C GLU A 304 -12.90 -10.93 22.61
N ALA A 305 -13.96 -10.16 22.35
CA ALA A 305 -15.24 -10.73 21.91
C ALA A 305 -15.09 -11.53 20.62
N GLU A 306 -14.31 -11.01 19.67
CA GLU A 306 -14.03 -11.66 18.39
C GLU A 306 -13.20 -12.94 18.55
N ASN A 307 -12.17 -12.92 19.40
CA ASN A 307 -11.38 -14.09 19.75
C ASN A 307 -12.27 -15.18 20.36
N GLN A 308 -13.17 -14.83 21.28
CA GLN A 308 -14.14 -15.76 21.86
C GLN A 308 -15.05 -16.36 20.78
N LEU A 309 -15.52 -15.56 19.83
CA LEU A 309 -16.34 -16.02 18.71
C LEU A 309 -15.60 -17.07 17.87
N PHE A 310 -14.41 -16.74 17.36
CA PHE A 310 -13.66 -17.63 16.49
C PHE A 310 -13.10 -18.87 17.21
N ALA A 311 -12.81 -18.77 18.51
CA ALA A 311 -12.30 -19.89 19.28
C ALA A 311 -13.40 -20.89 19.71
N ARG A 312 -14.62 -20.41 19.98
CA ARG A 312 -15.67 -21.23 20.60
C ARG A 312 -16.81 -21.60 19.66
N HIS A 313 -17.18 -20.72 18.73
CA HIS A 313 -18.31 -20.97 17.85
C HIS A 313 -17.89 -21.83 16.64
N PRO A 314 -18.41 -23.06 16.47
CA PRO A 314 -17.90 -24.01 15.48
C PRO A 314 -18.04 -23.53 14.03
N VAL A 315 -19.16 -22.86 13.70
CA VAL A 315 -19.37 -22.30 12.35
C VAL A 315 -18.35 -21.20 12.04
N TYR A 316 -18.11 -20.26 12.95
CA TYR A 316 -17.14 -19.17 12.74
C TYR A 316 -15.69 -19.66 12.72
N ALA A 317 -15.35 -20.63 13.58
CA ALA A 317 -14.05 -21.31 13.52
C ALA A 317 -13.83 -21.96 12.14
N ALA A 318 -14.85 -22.63 11.59
CA ALA A 318 -14.80 -23.23 10.27
C ALA A 318 -14.68 -22.16 9.16
N ILE A 319 -15.42 -21.04 9.26
CA ILE A 319 -15.31 -19.91 8.33
C ILE A 319 -13.88 -19.37 8.31
N ALA A 320 -13.33 -19.01 9.48
CA ALA A 320 -11.97 -18.47 9.59
C ALA A 320 -10.91 -19.45 9.02
N SER A 321 -11.07 -20.75 9.30
CA SER A 321 -10.21 -21.79 8.73
C SER A 321 -10.27 -21.85 7.20
N GLN A 322 -11.47 -21.77 6.61
CA GLN A 322 -11.62 -21.82 5.16
C GLN A 322 -11.17 -20.53 4.46
N VAL A 323 -11.43 -19.37 5.07
CA VAL A 323 -10.92 -18.08 4.62
C VAL A 323 -9.39 -18.13 4.59
N THR A 324 -8.77 -18.57 5.69
CA THR A 324 -7.31 -18.74 5.79
C THR A 324 -6.80 -19.65 4.68
N ARG A 325 -7.35 -20.87 4.54
CA ARG A 325 -6.94 -21.84 3.52
C ARG A 325 -7.02 -21.30 2.09
N THR A 326 -7.97 -20.41 1.82
CA THR A 326 -8.17 -19.82 0.50
C THR A 326 -7.23 -18.64 0.27
N MET A 327 -7.08 -17.76 1.27
CA MET A 327 -6.26 -16.56 1.16
C MET A 327 -4.75 -16.83 1.17
N VAL A 328 -4.30 -17.97 1.72
CA VAL A 328 -2.88 -18.37 1.63
C VAL A 328 -2.47 -18.86 0.25
N LEU A 329 -3.44 -19.14 -0.64
CA LEU A 329 -3.19 -19.50 -2.02
C LEU A 329 -3.04 -18.25 -2.87
N LEU A 330 -1.80 -17.95 -3.27
CA LEU A 330 -1.48 -16.74 -4.02
C LEU A 330 -0.90 -17.07 -5.40
N PRO A 331 -1.25 -16.29 -6.44
CA PRO A 331 -0.57 -16.34 -7.73
C PRO A 331 0.95 -16.07 -7.60
N PRO A 332 1.81 -16.76 -8.39
CA PRO A 332 3.26 -16.72 -8.17
C PRO A 332 3.96 -15.43 -8.65
N SER A 333 3.37 -14.60 -9.50
CA SER A 333 4.05 -13.49 -10.20
C SER A 333 4.75 -12.52 -9.26
N GLY A 334 4.12 -12.15 -8.14
CA GLY A 334 4.74 -11.30 -7.12
C GLY A 334 5.99 -11.93 -6.50
N ALA A 335 5.93 -13.21 -6.15
CA ALA A 335 7.08 -13.94 -5.63
C ALA A 335 8.19 -14.08 -6.68
N ILE A 336 7.84 -14.34 -7.94
CA ILE A 336 8.79 -14.43 -9.05
C ILE A 336 9.45 -13.09 -9.36
N ALA A 337 8.71 -11.97 -9.28
CA ALA A 337 9.30 -10.63 -9.41
C ALA A 337 10.36 -10.39 -8.31
N GLY A 338 10.08 -10.81 -7.08
CA GLY A 338 11.05 -10.82 -5.99
C GLY A 338 12.28 -11.69 -6.28
N VAL A 339 12.08 -12.90 -6.81
CA VAL A 339 13.17 -13.80 -7.24
C VAL A 339 14.03 -13.16 -8.32
N TYR A 340 13.43 -12.54 -9.33
CA TYR A 340 14.16 -11.83 -10.39
C TYR A 340 15.05 -10.74 -9.78
N ALA A 341 14.49 -9.86 -8.95
CA ALA A 341 15.23 -8.79 -8.30
C ALA A 341 16.37 -9.32 -7.39
N ALA A 342 16.12 -10.41 -6.66
CA ALA A 342 17.13 -11.03 -5.79
C ALA A 342 18.28 -11.65 -6.59
N VAL A 343 17.97 -12.38 -7.67
CA VAL A 343 18.97 -13.00 -8.54
C VAL A 343 19.78 -11.93 -9.28
N ASP A 344 19.12 -10.92 -9.84
CA ASP A 344 19.81 -9.85 -10.57
C ASP A 344 20.81 -9.12 -9.66
N ARG A 345 20.41 -8.81 -8.42
CA ARG A 345 21.26 -8.13 -7.42
C ARG A 345 22.49 -8.95 -7.03
N THR A 346 22.36 -10.27 -6.94
CA THR A 346 23.39 -11.16 -6.37
C THR A 346 24.24 -11.88 -7.41
N ARG A 347 23.72 -12.06 -8.63
CA ARG A 347 24.31 -12.91 -9.68
C ARG A 347 24.29 -12.27 -11.07
N GLY A 348 23.62 -11.12 -11.23
CA GLY A 348 23.46 -10.45 -12.51
C GLY A 348 22.27 -10.97 -13.34
N VAL A 349 21.76 -10.10 -14.23
CA VAL A 349 20.55 -10.35 -15.04
C VAL A 349 20.69 -11.54 -16.00
N TRP A 350 21.93 -11.86 -16.40
CA TRP A 350 22.24 -12.99 -17.28
C TRP A 350 22.12 -14.36 -16.58
N LYS A 351 21.99 -14.40 -15.25
CA LYS A 351 21.75 -15.65 -14.53
C LYS A 351 20.27 -16.02 -14.59
N ALA A 352 19.98 -17.25 -15.04
CA ALA A 352 18.62 -17.77 -15.02
C ALA A 352 18.00 -17.71 -13.60
N PRO A 353 16.80 -17.15 -13.43
CA PRO A 353 16.08 -17.10 -12.15
C PRO A 353 15.36 -18.42 -11.84
N ALA A 354 16.08 -19.53 -12.01
CA ALA A 354 15.63 -20.90 -11.75
C ALA A 354 16.62 -21.60 -10.82
N ASN A 355 16.16 -22.70 -10.20
CA ASN A 355 16.80 -23.35 -9.06
C ASN A 355 16.98 -22.39 -7.87
N VAL A 356 15.96 -21.56 -7.61
CA VAL A 356 15.91 -20.59 -6.51
C VAL A 356 14.76 -20.96 -5.59
N SER A 357 15.02 -21.00 -4.29
CA SER A 357 14.02 -21.29 -3.27
C SER A 357 13.12 -20.07 -3.01
N LEU A 358 11.84 -20.32 -2.77
CA LEU A 358 10.87 -19.29 -2.43
C LEU A 358 10.76 -19.14 -0.91
N ALA A 359 11.00 -17.92 -0.43
CA ALA A 359 10.77 -17.57 0.98
C ALA A 359 9.27 -17.50 1.28
N ASP A 360 8.89 -17.79 2.53
CA ASP A 360 7.51 -17.69 3.05
C ASP A 360 6.46 -18.51 2.25
N VAL A 361 6.93 -19.54 1.55
CA VAL A 361 6.12 -20.50 0.79
C VAL A 361 6.22 -21.88 1.44
N SER A 362 5.09 -22.38 1.94
CA SER A 362 4.96 -23.71 2.53
C SER A 362 4.77 -24.80 1.47
N GLY A 363 4.28 -24.44 0.28
CA GLY A 363 3.97 -25.43 -0.75
C GLY A 363 3.51 -24.84 -2.07
N VAL A 364 3.10 -25.73 -2.96
CA VAL A 364 2.45 -25.41 -4.23
C VAL A 364 1.01 -25.91 -4.20
N ALA A 365 0.12 -25.23 -4.92
CA ALA A 365 -1.29 -25.62 -5.02
C ALA A 365 -1.46 -26.99 -5.67
N VAL A 366 -0.65 -27.28 -6.70
CA VAL A 366 -0.63 -28.51 -7.47
C VAL A 366 0.77 -29.11 -7.51
N LYS A 367 0.91 -30.41 -7.24
CA LYS A 367 2.21 -31.08 -7.35
C LYS A 367 2.52 -31.36 -8.84
N VAL A 368 3.62 -30.79 -9.34
CA VAL A 368 4.10 -31.01 -10.71
C VAL A 368 5.21 -32.07 -10.69
N ASN A 369 4.97 -33.19 -11.37
CA ASN A 369 5.97 -34.24 -11.63
C ASN A 369 6.71 -33.98 -12.95
N ASP A 370 7.67 -34.83 -13.29
CA ASP A 370 8.51 -34.63 -14.49
C ASP A 370 7.71 -34.73 -15.80
N GLN A 371 6.73 -35.64 -15.87
CA GLN A 371 5.88 -35.81 -17.04
C GLN A 371 5.01 -34.58 -17.32
N ILE A 372 4.39 -34.00 -16.29
CA ILE A 372 3.62 -32.76 -16.43
C ILE A 372 4.56 -31.62 -16.84
N GLN A 373 5.74 -31.54 -16.22
CA GLN A 373 6.72 -30.49 -16.54
C GLN A 373 7.21 -30.53 -18.00
N GLU A 374 7.30 -31.70 -18.61
CA GLU A 374 7.71 -31.84 -20.00
C GLU A 374 6.79 -31.06 -20.94
N ASP A 375 5.47 -31.23 -20.81
CA ASP A 375 4.48 -30.49 -21.59
C ASP A 375 4.48 -28.99 -21.26
N LEU A 376 4.75 -28.60 -20.01
CA LEU A 376 4.88 -27.19 -19.65
C LEU A 376 6.05 -26.52 -20.40
N ASN A 377 7.16 -27.23 -20.55
CA ASN A 377 8.39 -26.72 -21.13
C ASN A 377 8.37 -26.67 -22.66
N VAL A 378 7.92 -27.74 -23.32
CA VAL A 378 7.92 -27.86 -24.78
C VAL A 378 6.54 -28.25 -25.24
N THR A 379 5.97 -27.46 -26.14
CA THR A 379 4.64 -27.66 -26.69
C THR A 379 4.61 -27.26 -28.16
N SER A 380 3.67 -27.80 -28.93
CA SER A 380 3.50 -27.50 -30.36
C SER A 380 3.27 -26.01 -30.64
N THR A 381 2.71 -25.27 -29.67
CA THR A 381 2.42 -23.84 -29.78
C THR A 381 3.58 -22.93 -29.38
N GLY A 382 4.67 -23.47 -28.82
CA GLY A 382 5.83 -22.72 -28.32
C GLY A 382 5.63 -21.91 -27.04
N LYS A 383 4.40 -21.86 -26.50
CA LYS A 383 4.01 -21.09 -25.31
C LYS A 383 4.36 -21.83 -24.01
N SER A 384 5.65 -21.81 -23.66
CA SER A 384 6.16 -22.47 -22.46
C SER A 384 5.63 -21.84 -21.17
N VAL A 385 5.49 -22.67 -20.15
CA VAL A 385 5.14 -22.28 -18.79
C VAL A 385 6.22 -22.81 -17.85
N ASN A 386 6.72 -21.97 -16.95
CA ASN A 386 7.76 -22.35 -16.01
C ASN A 386 7.14 -23.01 -14.78
N ALA A 387 7.61 -24.22 -14.46
CA ALA A 387 7.14 -24.94 -13.29
C ALA A 387 7.74 -24.37 -12.00
N ILE A 388 6.94 -24.33 -10.93
CA ILE A 388 7.39 -24.21 -9.54
C ILE A 388 7.13 -25.55 -8.87
N ARG A 389 8.16 -26.13 -8.25
CA ARG A 389 8.11 -27.51 -7.74
C ARG A 389 8.53 -27.59 -6.29
N ALA A 390 7.80 -28.39 -5.53
CA ALA A 390 8.17 -28.78 -4.17
C ALA A 390 9.09 -30.00 -4.21
N PHE A 391 10.24 -29.90 -3.55
CA PHE A 391 11.22 -30.97 -3.41
C PHE A 391 11.44 -31.29 -1.94
N ALA A 392 11.45 -32.58 -1.60
CA ALA A 392 11.81 -33.02 -0.25
C ALA A 392 13.22 -32.53 0.11
N GLY A 393 13.35 -31.88 1.27
CA GLY A 393 14.63 -31.34 1.77
C GLY A 393 15.13 -30.05 1.10
N LYS A 394 14.48 -29.54 0.05
CA LYS A 394 14.86 -28.28 -0.63
C LYS A 394 13.75 -27.22 -0.67
N GLY A 395 12.55 -27.56 -0.19
CA GLY A 395 11.39 -26.67 -0.21
C GLY A 395 10.84 -26.46 -1.62
N CYS A 396 10.21 -25.30 -1.86
CA CYS A 396 9.65 -24.94 -3.16
C CYS A 396 10.67 -24.16 -4.00
N LEU A 397 10.98 -24.68 -5.19
CA LEU A 397 11.94 -24.08 -6.10
C LEU A 397 11.27 -23.61 -7.39
N VAL A 398 11.70 -22.46 -7.89
CA VAL A 398 11.44 -22.05 -9.29
C VAL A 398 12.24 -22.98 -10.21
N TRP A 399 11.56 -23.69 -11.11
CA TRP A 399 12.14 -24.81 -11.87
C TRP A 399 12.02 -24.66 -13.39
N GLY A 400 11.99 -23.41 -13.87
CA GLY A 400 12.00 -23.06 -15.29
C GLY A 400 12.46 -21.62 -15.52
N ALA A 401 13.05 -21.35 -16.68
CA ALA A 401 13.52 -20.02 -17.10
C ALA A 401 13.25 -19.73 -18.58
N ARG A 402 12.20 -20.31 -19.16
CA ARG A 402 11.76 -20.05 -20.54
C ARG A 402 10.85 -18.82 -20.61
N THR A 403 10.97 -18.06 -21.69
CA THR A 403 9.95 -17.08 -22.08
C THR A 403 8.74 -17.81 -22.67
N LEU A 404 7.68 -17.07 -23.04
CA LEU A 404 6.58 -17.64 -23.82
C LEU A 404 7.00 -17.97 -25.27
N ALA A 405 8.16 -17.51 -25.74
CA ALA A 405 8.76 -17.89 -27.01
C ALA A 405 9.66 -19.13 -26.84
N GLY A 406 9.15 -20.18 -26.21
CA GLY A 406 9.95 -21.32 -25.77
C GLY A 406 10.54 -22.20 -26.88
N ASN A 407 9.93 -22.17 -28.07
CA ASN A 407 10.45 -22.85 -29.26
C ASN A 407 11.41 -21.97 -30.08
N ASP A 408 11.52 -20.68 -29.76
CA ASP A 408 12.46 -19.78 -30.42
C ASP A 408 13.90 -20.19 -30.11
N ASN A 409 14.83 -19.96 -31.03
CA ASN A 409 16.25 -20.32 -30.85
C ASN A 409 17.07 -19.18 -30.24
N GLU A 410 16.61 -17.95 -30.32
CA GLU A 410 17.28 -16.75 -29.82
C GLU A 410 16.70 -16.32 -28.46
N TRP A 411 15.37 -16.22 -28.39
CA TRP A 411 14.64 -15.61 -27.28
C TRP A 411 14.00 -16.60 -26.31
N ARG A 412 14.43 -17.87 -26.36
CA ARG A 412 13.91 -18.96 -25.52
C ARG A 412 13.95 -18.67 -24.04
N TYR A 413 15.00 -18.00 -23.57
CA TYR A 413 15.33 -17.94 -22.15
C TYR A 413 15.14 -16.54 -21.58
N VAL A 414 14.48 -16.48 -20.42
CA VAL A 414 14.28 -15.28 -19.60
C VAL A 414 15.56 -14.47 -19.40
N PRO A 415 16.69 -15.04 -18.92
CA PRO A 415 17.90 -14.26 -18.69
C PRO A 415 18.45 -13.61 -19.96
N VAL A 416 18.26 -14.24 -21.12
CA VAL A 416 18.72 -13.69 -22.40
C VAL A 416 17.88 -12.47 -22.77
N ARG A 417 16.55 -12.58 -22.83
CA ARG A 417 15.70 -11.41 -23.17
C ARG A 417 15.86 -10.29 -22.15
N ARG A 418 15.87 -10.59 -20.85
CA ARG A 418 16.01 -9.57 -19.79
C ARG A 418 17.36 -8.88 -19.83
N PHE A 419 18.44 -9.57 -20.19
CA PHE A 419 19.74 -8.94 -20.37
C PHE A 419 19.73 -7.95 -21.54
N PHE A 420 19.13 -8.32 -22.68
CA PHE A 420 18.98 -7.39 -23.81
C PHE A 420 18.15 -6.15 -23.43
N ASN A 421 17.01 -6.31 -22.74
CA ASN A 421 16.23 -5.17 -22.24
C ASN A 421 17.07 -4.23 -21.35
N MET A 422 17.83 -4.80 -20.42
CA MET A 422 18.68 -4.02 -19.50
C MET A 422 19.79 -3.29 -20.24
N ALA A 423 20.42 -3.96 -21.22
CA ALA A 423 21.48 -3.37 -22.02
C ALA A 423 20.96 -2.24 -22.92
N GLU A 424 19.82 -2.45 -23.59
CA GLU A 424 19.14 -1.45 -24.44
C GLU A 424 18.83 -0.18 -23.61
N GLU A 425 18.13 -0.34 -22.47
CA GLU A 425 17.78 0.77 -21.57
C GLU A 425 19.00 1.50 -20.98
N SER A 426 20.05 0.75 -20.63
CA SER A 426 21.28 1.33 -20.08
C SER A 426 22.04 2.14 -21.12
N ILE A 427 22.08 1.65 -22.37
CA ILE A 427 22.72 2.33 -23.48
C ILE A 427 21.93 3.59 -23.85
N GLU A 428 20.60 3.50 -23.95
CA GLU A 428 19.72 4.64 -24.26
C GLU A 428 19.95 5.79 -23.27
N LYS A 429 19.85 5.53 -21.97
CA LYS A 429 20.11 6.52 -20.91
C LYS A 429 21.52 7.09 -20.97
N ALA A 430 22.51 6.26 -21.23
CA ALA A 430 23.89 6.71 -21.31
C ALA A 430 24.15 7.59 -22.54
N THR A 431 23.36 7.42 -23.62
CA THR A 431 23.45 8.24 -24.84
C THR A 431 22.72 9.58 -24.77
N GLU A 432 21.83 9.79 -23.78
CA GLU A 432 21.03 11.01 -23.64
C GLU A 432 21.86 12.32 -23.63
N PRO A 433 23.02 12.41 -22.93
CA PRO A 433 23.83 13.63 -22.94
C PRO A 433 24.44 13.98 -24.31
N PHE A 434 24.45 13.04 -25.27
CA PHE A 434 24.94 13.28 -26.63
C PHE A 434 23.84 13.81 -27.56
N VAL A 435 22.60 13.86 -27.10
CA VAL A 435 21.51 14.49 -27.84
C VAL A 435 21.80 15.99 -27.92
N PHE A 436 21.73 16.55 -29.14
CA PHE A 436 22.10 17.94 -29.48
C PHE A 436 23.60 18.28 -29.47
N GLU A 437 24.49 17.31 -29.25
CA GLU A 437 25.91 17.50 -29.59
C GLU A 437 26.10 17.59 -31.12
N PRO A 438 27.20 18.21 -31.60
CA PRO A 438 27.55 18.16 -33.02
C PRO A 438 27.59 16.72 -33.55
N ASN A 439 26.84 16.44 -34.62
CA ASN A 439 26.79 15.11 -35.26
C ASN A 439 28.03 14.88 -36.13
N ASP A 440 29.17 14.71 -35.47
CA ASP A 440 30.48 14.53 -36.09
C ASP A 440 31.20 13.27 -35.62
N ARG A 441 32.34 12.99 -36.26
CA ARG A 441 33.19 11.82 -35.94
C ARG A 441 33.64 11.80 -34.48
N GLY A 442 33.82 12.96 -33.85
CA GLY A 442 34.21 13.06 -32.44
C GLY A 442 33.12 12.52 -31.53
N THR A 443 31.87 12.93 -31.75
CA THR A 443 30.69 12.41 -31.04
C THR A 443 30.51 10.90 -31.26
N TRP A 444 30.62 10.41 -32.49
CA TRP A 444 30.48 8.98 -32.79
C TRP A 444 31.50 8.12 -32.05
N VAL A 445 32.77 8.54 -32.01
CA VAL A 445 33.84 7.82 -31.29
C VAL A 445 33.59 7.82 -29.79
N ARG A 446 33.10 8.92 -29.21
CA ARG A 446 32.74 9.00 -27.79
C ARG A 446 31.62 8.03 -27.43
N VAL A 447 30.55 8.00 -28.23
CA VAL A 447 29.40 7.08 -28.03
C VAL A 447 29.83 5.63 -28.18
N ARG A 448 30.60 5.29 -29.23
CA ARG A 448 31.12 3.93 -29.41
C ARG A 448 31.95 3.48 -28.22
N ALA A 449 32.93 4.30 -27.80
CA ALA A 449 33.81 3.95 -26.70
C ALA A 449 33.04 3.76 -25.38
N MET A 450 32.01 4.56 -25.13
CA MET A 450 31.14 4.42 -23.97
C MET A 450 30.42 3.06 -23.97
N ILE A 451 29.80 2.68 -25.09
CA ILE A 451 29.08 1.40 -25.21
C ILE A 451 30.06 0.22 -25.12
N GLU A 452 31.22 0.29 -25.79
CA GLU A 452 32.26 -0.73 -25.71
C GLU A 452 32.79 -0.92 -24.28
N ASN A 453 32.97 0.16 -23.53
CA ASN A 453 33.39 0.10 -22.13
C ASN A 453 32.33 -0.59 -21.25
N PHE A 454 31.06 -0.25 -21.42
CA PHE A 454 29.95 -0.91 -20.73
C PHE A 454 29.92 -2.42 -21.01
N LEU A 455 29.95 -2.80 -22.29
CA LEU A 455 29.91 -4.21 -22.69
C LEU A 455 31.17 -4.99 -22.26
N THR A 456 32.32 -4.31 -22.20
CA THR A 456 33.55 -4.90 -21.63
C THR A 456 33.38 -5.23 -20.15
N VAL A 457 32.72 -4.37 -19.37
CA VAL A 457 32.42 -4.64 -17.96
C VAL A 457 31.48 -5.84 -17.83
N GLN A 458 30.43 -5.91 -18.66
CA GLN A 458 29.50 -7.05 -18.67
C GLN A 458 30.18 -8.36 -19.06
N TRP A 459 31.06 -8.34 -20.07
CA TRP A 459 31.86 -9.51 -20.47
C TRP A 459 32.79 -9.97 -19.34
N ARG A 460 33.50 -9.05 -18.66
CA ARG A 460 34.36 -9.38 -17.51
C ARG A 460 33.59 -10.00 -16.33
N GLN A 461 32.32 -9.63 -16.17
CA GLN A 461 31.43 -10.21 -15.16
C GLN A 461 30.84 -11.58 -15.58
N GLY A 462 31.14 -12.05 -16.79
CA GLY A 462 30.69 -13.34 -17.31
C GLY A 462 29.29 -13.32 -17.95
N ALA A 463 28.75 -12.15 -18.25
CA ALA A 463 27.43 -12.01 -18.89
C ALA A 463 27.43 -12.39 -20.38
N LEU A 464 28.57 -12.18 -21.05
CA LEU A 464 28.74 -12.39 -22.47
C LEU A 464 29.72 -13.56 -22.72
N ALA A 465 29.36 -14.43 -23.65
CA ALA A 465 30.17 -15.58 -24.07
C ALA A 465 31.27 -15.16 -25.05
N GLY A 466 32.47 -15.70 -24.88
CA GLY A 466 33.61 -15.45 -25.76
C GLY A 466 34.91 -15.37 -24.97
N LYS A 467 36.02 -15.87 -25.54
CA LYS A 467 37.33 -15.84 -24.88
C LYS A 467 37.98 -14.46 -24.91
N VAL A 468 37.57 -13.62 -25.86
CA VAL A 468 38.02 -12.24 -26.04
C VAL A 468 36.82 -11.34 -26.32
N PRO A 469 36.88 -10.03 -26.00
CA PRO A 469 35.75 -9.11 -26.20
C PRO A 469 35.17 -9.13 -27.62
N ALA A 470 36.03 -9.21 -28.64
CA ALA A 470 35.62 -9.24 -30.05
C ALA A 470 34.79 -10.48 -30.46
N GLN A 471 34.81 -11.55 -29.66
CA GLN A 471 33.91 -12.71 -29.84
C GLN A 471 32.58 -12.53 -29.11
N ALA A 472 32.53 -11.63 -28.13
CA ALA A 472 31.43 -11.46 -27.20
C ALA A 472 30.48 -10.33 -27.62
N PHE A 473 31.01 -9.24 -28.19
CA PHE A 473 30.21 -8.14 -28.68
C PHE A 473 30.93 -7.34 -29.78
N PHE A 474 30.17 -6.52 -30.50
CA PHE A 474 30.70 -5.48 -31.37
C PHE A 474 29.84 -4.22 -31.28
N VAL A 475 30.44 -3.06 -31.56
CA VAL A 475 29.76 -1.76 -31.68
C VAL A 475 30.24 -1.08 -32.95
N LYS A 476 29.33 -0.78 -33.87
CA LYS A 476 29.64 -0.10 -35.13
C LYS A 476 28.95 1.26 -35.18
N VAL A 477 29.67 2.27 -35.66
CA VAL A 477 29.14 3.61 -35.90
C VAL A 477 30.05 4.38 -36.84
N GLY A 478 29.52 4.84 -37.96
CA GLY A 478 30.25 5.69 -38.89
C GLY A 478 29.61 5.87 -40.25
N LEU A 479 30.08 6.89 -40.99
CA LEU A 479 29.71 7.12 -42.39
C LEU A 479 30.25 5.99 -43.28
N GLY A 480 29.36 5.33 -44.02
CA GLY A 480 29.70 4.16 -44.83
C GLY A 480 29.84 2.86 -44.04
N GLU A 481 29.58 2.88 -42.73
CA GLU A 481 29.51 1.69 -41.86
C GLU A 481 28.06 1.43 -41.43
N THR A 482 27.46 2.38 -40.69
CA THR A 482 26.07 2.31 -40.21
C THR A 482 25.19 3.46 -40.71
N MET A 483 25.81 4.53 -41.23
CA MET A 483 25.11 5.75 -41.66
C MET A 483 25.49 6.13 -43.09
N THR A 484 24.54 6.74 -43.79
CA THR A 484 24.75 7.41 -45.07
C THR A 484 24.97 8.91 -44.88
N ALA A 485 25.38 9.62 -45.93
CA ALA A 485 25.46 11.08 -45.89
C ALA A 485 24.09 11.73 -45.61
N GLN A 486 23.01 11.12 -46.09
CA GLN A 486 21.65 11.59 -45.87
C GLN A 486 21.25 11.48 -44.39
N ASP A 487 21.60 10.37 -43.71
CA ASP A 487 21.31 10.20 -42.28
C ASP A 487 21.93 11.31 -41.44
N ILE A 488 23.18 11.71 -41.76
CA ILE A 488 23.87 12.79 -41.07
C ILE A 488 23.20 14.14 -41.33
N LEU A 489 22.81 14.43 -42.58
CA LEU A 489 22.09 15.66 -42.93
C LEU A 489 20.71 15.75 -42.26
N GLU A 490 20.06 14.61 -42.03
CA GLU A 490 18.80 14.50 -41.28
C GLU A 490 19.01 14.49 -39.75
N GLY A 491 20.25 14.63 -39.28
CA GLY A 491 20.57 14.69 -37.85
C GLY A 491 20.51 13.34 -37.13
N ARG A 492 20.52 12.22 -37.86
CA ARG A 492 20.50 10.86 -37.29
C ARG A 492 21.90 10.36 -37.00
N MET A 493 22.04 9.64 -35.88
CA MET A 493 23.22 8.85 -35.55
C MET A 493 22.78 7.41 -35.30
N ILE A 494 23.22 6.48 -36.14
CA ILE A 494 22.81 5.07 -36.08
C ILE A 494 23.96 4.22 -35.53
N VAL A 495 23.72 3.53 -34.42
CA VAL A 495 24.69 2.64 -33.77
C VAL A 495 24.18 1.20 -33.87
N GLU A 496 25.01 0.29 -34.36
CA GLU A 496 24.70 -1.15 -34.40
C GLU A 496 25.48 -1.86 -33.29
N VAL A 497 24.76 -2.57 -32.41
CA VAL A 497 25.33 -3.30 -31.28
C VAL A 497 24.95 -4.77 -31.38
N GLY A 498 25.94 -5.67 -31.37
CA GLY A 498 25.74 -7.12 -31.29
C GLY A 498 26.30 -7.68 -29.99
N MET A 499 25.59 -8.62 -29.35
CA MET A 499 25.99 -9.23 -28.07
C MET A 499 25.73 -10.74 -28.07
N ALA A 500 26.68 -11.52 -27.55
CA ALA A 500 26.57 -12.96 -27.37
C ALA A 500 26.29 -13.29 -25.89
N VAL A 501 25.03 -13.22 -25.45
CA VAL A 501 24.67 -13.47 -24.04
C VAL A 501 24.78 -14.96 -23.68
N VAL A 502 25.28 -15.26 -22.48
CA VAL A 502 25.38 -16.64 -21.98
C VAL A 502 24.00 -17.30 -21.85
N ARG A 503 23.92 -18.60 -22.15
CA ARG A 503 22.69 -19.40 -22.07
C ARG A 503 22.77 -20.37 -20.89
N PRO A 504 21.64 -20.65 -20.21
CA PRO A 504 21.60 -21.70 -19.20
C PRO A 504 21.83 -23.09 -19.83
N ALA A 505 22.44 -23.98 -19.06
CA ALA A 505 22.69 -25.37 -19.44
C ALA A 505 21.41 -26.21 -19.46
#